data_AF-A0A7W5LQK0-F1
#
_entry.id   AF-A0A7W5LQK0-F1
#
_cell.length_a   1.000
_cell.length_b   1.000
_cell.length_c   1.000
_cell.angle_alpha   90.00
_cell.angle_beta   90.00
_cell.angle_gamma   90.00
#
_symmetry.space_group_name_H-M   'P 1'
#
loop_
_entity.id
_entity.type
_entity.pdbx_description
1 polymer ?
#
loop_
_entity_poly.entity_id
_entity_poly.type
_entity_poly.pdbx_seq_one_letter_code
_entity_poly.pdbx_strand_id
1 'polypeptide(L)'
;MARVLLVDLHKRFNATLAVDNFSLDVAEGEFVALLGPSGCGKTTVMRMIAGIAEPDSGEIAIGGRRVDGLSPEHRNVGLVFQSYALFPHMTVEANIAFGLQMRRVPRDEMRRRVTAVLDMVDLSQLAKRHPRQLSGGQQQRVALARALVTEPDVLLLDEPLSNLDAKLREHLREDIRNLQRRLGITTIYVTHDQSEALALADRIVVMNSGRIVEEGGPRDLYQTPRRRFTAEFLGQTNILAATASDGTLHFPWGGERSGWNGQHGRLDLSIRPEDISIEAEATGPAVVTDVTFLGADIEHKLDVGGLTMRARASGRGVKILPVGTRITISLPGDLHVLS
;
A
#
# COMPACT_ATOMS: atom_id res chain seq x y z
N MET A 1 7.28 -21.98 1.26
CA MET A 1 6.24 -20.93 1.23
C MET A 1 5.25 -21.25 2.31
N ALA A 2 4.67 -20.23 2.94
CA ALA A 2 3.84 -20.46 4.12
C ALA A 2 2.74 -19.42 4.28
N ARG A 3 1.59 -19.86 4.77
CA ARG A 3 0.57 -19.01 5.39
C ARG A 3 1.17 -18.30 6.61
N VAL A 4 0.81 -17.04 6.85
CA VAL A 4 1.17 -16.29 8.06
C VAL A 4 -0.10 -15.93 8.82
N LEU A 5 -0.19 -16.38 10.07
CA LEU A 5 -1.33 -16.11 10.94
C LEU A 5 -0.87 -15.28 12.14
N LEU A 6 -1.52 -14.15 12.35
CA LEU A 6 -1.34 -13.23 13.46
C LEU A 6 -2.65 -13.16 14.22
N VAL A 7 -2.62 -13.45 15.52
CA VAL A 7 -3.82 -13.50 16.37
C VAL A 7 -3.63 -12.54 17.54
N ASP A 8 -4.49 -11.53 17.59
CA ASP A 8 -4.68 -10.55 18.65
C ASP A 8 -3.35 -9.95 19.15
N LEU A 9 -2.50 -9.54 18.21
CA LEU A 9 -1.20 -8.97 18.56
C LEU A 9 -1.37 -7.61 19.25
N HIS A 10 -0.69 -7.45 20.39
CA HIS A 10 -0.51 -6.16 21.04
C HIS A 10 0.98 -5.84 21.20
N LYS A 11 1.33 -4.57 21.01
CA LYS A 11 2.66 -4.07 21.33
C LYS A 11 2.64 -2.66 21.88
N ARG A 12 3.25 -2.47 23.05
CA ARG A 12 3.43 -1.22 23.75
C ARG A 12 4.92 -0.92 23.92
N PHE A 13 5.28 0.33 23.68
CA PHE A 13 6.59 0.87 24.02
C PHE A 13 6.38 1.98 25.05
N ASN A 14 6.80 1.73 26.29
CA ASN A 14 6.54 2.63 27.42
C ASN A 14 5.04 2.94 27.55
N ALA A 15 4.63 4.20 27.39
CA ALA A 15 3.23 4.60 27.43
C ALA A 15 2.48 4.38 26.10
N THR A 16 3.19 4.23 24.98
CA THR A 16 2.60 4.24 23.64
C THR A 16 2.19 2.83 23.21
N LEU A 17 0.89 2.62 22.97
CA LEU A 17 0.38 1.39 22.36
C LEU A 17 0.59 1.49 20.84
N ALA A 18 1.62 0.82 20.33
CA ALA A 18 2.02 0.88 18.93
C ALA A 18 1.23 -0.09 18.04
N VAL A 19 0.80 -1.22 18.59
CA VAL A 19 -0.07 -2.21 17.93
C VAL A 19 -1.12 -2.65 18.93
N ASP A 20 -2.37 -2.72 18.50
CA ASP A 20 -3.52 -2.94 19.37
C ASP A 20 -4.53 -3.86 18.69
N ASN A 21 -4.72 -5.06 19.22
CA ASN A 21 -5.67 -6.06 18.74
C ASN A 21 -5.53 -6.31 17.23
N PHE A 22 -4.31 -6.60 16.79
CA PHE A 22 -4.00 -6.82 15.38
C PHE A 22 -4.08 -8.30 15.03
N SER A 23 -5.08 -8.67 14.24
CA SER A 23 -5.29 -10.02 13.73
C SER A 23 -5.28 -10.00 12.21
N LEU A 24 -4.46 -10.86 11.60
CA LEU A 24 -4.30 -10.94 10.16
C LEU A 24 -3.96 -12.37 9.74
N ASP A 25 -4.62 -12.84 8.69
CA ASP A 25 -4.40 -14.15 8.11
C ASP A 25 -3.98 -14.00 6.65
N VAL A 26 -2.69 -14.21 6.36
CA VAL A 26 -2.09 -14.09 5.03
C VAL A 26 -1.98 -15.48 4.40
N ALA A 27 -2.63 -15.67 3.26
CA ALA A 27 -2.60 -16.93 2.53
C ALA A 27 -1.21 -17.22 1.94
N GLU A 28 -0.95 -18.50 1.65
CA GLU A 28 0.29 -18.90 0.98
C GLU A 28 0.38 -18.26 -0.42
N GLY A 29 1.52 -17.63 -0.71
CA GLY A 29 1.78 -16.95 -1.99
C GLY A 29 1.08 -15.59 -2.15
N GLU A 30 0.31 -15.14 -1.16
CA GLU A 30 -0.38 -13.85 -1.19
C GLU A 30 0.61 -12.68 -1.04
N PHE A 31 0.41 -11.61 -1.80
CA PHE A 31 1.07 -10.33 -1.61
C PHE A 31 0.16 -9.39 -0.81
N VAL A 32 0.46 -9.19 0.47
CA VAL A 32 -0.30 -8.29 1.35
C VAL A 32 0.47 -7.00 1.58
N ALA A 33 -0.18 -5.85 1.34
CA ALA A 33 0.37 -4.55 1.69
C ALA A 33 -0.20 -4.05 3.02
N LEU A 34 0.66 -3.80 4.01
CA LEU A 34 0.32 -3.01 5.18
C LEU A 34 0.48 -1.54 4.82
N LEU A 35 -0.62 -0.80 4.82
CA LEU A 35 -0.69 0.58 4.36
C LEU A 35 -1.23 1.49 5.47
N GLY A 36 -0.68 2.68 5.62
CA GLY A 36 -1.20 3.67 6.57
C GLY A 36 -0.21 4.80 6.85
N PRO A 37 -0.60 5.79 7.66
CA PRO A 37 0.25 6.93 7.99
C PRO A 37 1.57 6.54 8.68
N SER A 38 2.56 7.43 8.65
CA SER A 38 3.79 7.26 9.44
C SER A 38 3.46 7.06 10.93
N GLY A 39 4.10 6.08 11.56
CA GLY A 39 3.88 5.79 12.99
C GLY A 39 2.63 4.97 13.33
N CYS A 40 1.82 4.51 12.36
CA CYS A 40 0.62 3.72 12.66
C CYS A 40 0.87 2.25 13.06
N GLY A 41 2.12 1.80 13.18
CA GLY A 41 2.47 0.46 13.68
C GLY A 41 2.89 -0.59 12.63
N LYS A 42 2.88 -0.26 11.33
CA LYS A 42 3.21 -1.21 10.23
C LYS A 42 4.56 -1.92 10.42
N THR A 43 5.64 -1.14 10.56
CA THR A 43 6.99 -1.65 10.77
C THR A 43 7.09 -2.42 12.10
N THR A 44 6.32 -2.03 13.12
CA THR A 44 6.26 -2.77 14.40
C THR A 44 5.65 -4.16 14.19
N VAL A 45 4.54 -4.28 13.46
CA VAL A 45 3.96 -5.57 13.07
C VAL A 45 4.98 -6.40 12.30
N MET A 46 5.62 -5.84 11.27
CA MET A 46 6.63 -6.56 10.49
C MET A 46 7.82 -7.04 11.34
N ARG A 47 8.31 -6.21 12.26
CA ARG A 47 9.38 -6.59 13.20
C ARG A 47 8.95 -7.70 14.14
N MET A 48 7.69 -7.75 14.54
CA MET A 48 7.14 -8.85 15.35
C MET A 48 7.10 -10.16 14.56
N ILE A 49 6.67 -10.14 13.30
CA ILE A 49 6.72 -11.31 12.41
C ILE A 49 8.18 -11.79 12.26
N ALA A 50 9.09 -10.85 12.03
CA ALA A 50 10.52 -11.14 11.86
C ALA A 50 11.23 -11.64 13.13
N GLY A 51 10.62 -11.53 14.31
CA GLY A 51 11.25 -11.85 15.60
C GLY A 51 12.25 -10.82 16.09
N ILE A 52 12.28 -9.63 15.50
CA ILE A 52 13.14 -8.50 15.92
C ILE A 52 12.51 -7.77 17.11
N ALA A 53 11.17 -7.77 17.18
CA ALA A 53 10.42 -7.32 18.34
C ALA A 53 9.55 -8.47 18.85
N GLU A 54 9.40 -8.58 20.16
CA GLU A 54 8.48 -9.55 20.77
C GLU A 54 7.11 -8.88 21.00
N PRO A 55 5.98 -9.51 20.61
CA PRO A 55 4.66 -9.01 20.99
C PRO A 55 4.49 -9.07 22.51
N ASP A 56 3.70 -8.15 23.08
CA ASP A 56 3.39 -8.23 24.52
C ASP A 56 2.30 -9.27 24.80
N SER A 57 1.45 -9.54 23.80
CA SER A 57 0.46 -10.63 23.80
C SER A 57 0.02 -10.95 22.37
N GLY A 58 -0.67 -12.08 22.21
CA GLY A 58 -1.09 -12.62 20.91
C GLY A 58 -0.12 -13.69 20.39
N GLU A 59 -0.44 -14.24 19.21
CA GLU A 59 0.27 -15.38 18.64
C GLU A 59 0.70 -15.11 17.19
N ILE A 60 1.85 -15.68 16.81
CA ILE A 60 2.38 -15.61 15.44
C ILE A 60 2.66 -17.03 14.99
N ALA A 61 2.03 -17.45 13.90
CA ALA A 61 2.31 -18.72 13.26
C ALA A 61 2.70 -18.55 11.80
N ILE A 62 3.72 -19.29 11.36
CA ILE A 62 4.20 -19.34 9.97
C ILE A 62 4.18 -20.80 9.54
N GLY A 63 3.41 -21.11 8.50
CA GLY A 63 3.29 -22.47 7.96
C GLY A 63 2.67 -23.45 8.97
N GLY A 64 1.75 -22.95 9.80
CA GLY A 64 1.13 -23.71 10.89
C GLY A 64 2.00 -23.91 12.13
N ARG A 65 3.27 -23.50 12.10
CA ARG A 65 4.16 -23.54 13.27
C ARG A 65 4.10 -22.23 14.03
N ARG A 66 3.82 -22.28 15.33
CA ARG A 66 3.97 -21.12 16.22
C ARG A 66 5.43 -20.70 16.30
N VAL A 67 5.67 -19.41 16.09
CA VAL A 67 7.01 -18.80 16.06
C VAL A 67 7.16 -17.63 17.02
N ASP A 68 6.11 -17.29 17.77
CA ASP A 68 6.21 -16.40 18.93
C ASP A 68 7.29 -16.92 19.91
N GLY A 69 8.06 -16.00 20.51
CA GLY A 69 9.22 -16.32 21.36
C GLY A 69 10.47 -16.86 20.63
N LEU A 70 10.39 -17.25 19.35
CA LEU A 70 11.57 -17.69 18.60
C LEU A 70 12.39 -16.49 18.12
N SER A 71 13.73 -16.62 18.15
CA SER A 71 14.64 -15.63 17.57
C SER A 71 14.54 -15.60 16.03
N PRO A 72 14.91 -14.47 15.38
CA PRO A 72 14.74 -14.28 13.94
C PRO A 72 15.26 -15.42 13.06
N GLU A 73 16.43 -15.97 13.39
CA GLU A 73 17.09 -17.03 12.64
C GLU A 73 16.32 -18.36 12.63
N HIS A 74 15.41 -18.57 13.59
CA HIS A 74 14.57 -19.77 13.69
C HIS A 74 13.18 -19.61 13.03
N ARG A 75 12.89 -18.46 12.40
CA ARG A 75 11.60 -18.18 11.77
C ARG A 75 11.57 -18.41 10.26
N ASN A 76 12.73 -18.62 9.64
CA ASN A 76 12.92 -18.77 8.19
C ASN A 76 12.24 -17.68 7.35
N VAL A 77 12.38 -16.43 7.77
CA VAL A 77 11.86 -15.24 7.08
C VAL A 77 12.99 -14.48 6.38
N GLY A 78 12.69 -13.94 5.20
CA GLY A 78 13.57 -13.02 4.49
C GLY A 78 13.12 -11.58 4.76
N LEU A 79 13.99 -10.72 5.27
CA LEU A 79 13.66 -9.32 5.56
C LEU A 79 14.52 -8.37 4.72
N VAL A 80 13.87 -7.43 4.04
CA VAL A 80 14.50 -6.29 3.37
C VAL A 80 14.15 -5.02 4.13
N PHE A 81 15.17 -4.34 4.64
CA PHE A 81 15.03 -3.08 5.37
C PHE A 81 14.93 -1.87 4.42
N GLN A 82 14.32 -0.79 4.90
CA GLN A 82 14.19 0.49 4.20
C GLN A 82 15.53 1.08 3.70
N SER A 83 16.60 0.94 4.49
CA SER A 83 17.95 1.41 4.12
C SER A 83 18.79 0.36 3.39
N TYR A 84 18.19 -0.76 2.99
CA TYR A 84 18.80 -1.97 2.43
C TYR A 84 19.77 -2.70 3.37
N ALA A 85 20.38 -2.00 4.32
CA ALA A 85 21.33 -2.53 5.29
C ALA A 85 22.41 -3.43 4.66
N LEU A 86 22.92 -3.05 3.48
CA LEU A 86 24.01 -3.78 2.82
C LEU A 86 25.32 -3.59 3.59
N PHE A 87 26.14 -4.63 3.67
CA PHE A 87 27.46 -4.55 4.28
C PHE A 87 28.41 -3.83 3.31
N PRO A 88 28.86 -2.60 3.62
CA PRO A 88 29.57 -1.74 2.66
C PRO A 88 30.96 -2.27 2.30
N HIS A 89 31.55 -3.07 3.17
CA HIS A 89 32.87 -3.68 3.02
C HIS A 89 32.83 -5.02 2.28
N MET A 90 31.64 -5.58 2.03
CA MET A 90 31.46 -6.83 1.29
C MET A 90 31.13 -6.55 -0.18
N THR A 91 31.49 -7.46 -1.07
CA THR A 91 31.03 -7.44 -2.47
C THR A 91 29.55 -7.82 -2.56
N VAL A 92 28.93 -7.67 -3.74
CA VAL A 92 27.56 -8.11 -4.00
C VAL A 92 27.38 -9.60 -3.71
N GLU A 93 28.25 -10.46 -4.27
CA GLU A 93 28.19 -11.90 -4.04
C GLU A 93 28.37 -12.25 -2.56
N ALA A 94 29.22 -11.51 -1.83
CA ALA A 94 29.47 -11.76 -0.41
C ALA A 94 28.30 -11.29 0.45
N ASN A 95 27.67 -10.16 0.11
CA ASN A 95 26.42 -9.72 0.74
C ASN A 95 25.34 -10.78 0.61
N ILE A 96 25.16 -11.34 -0.58
CA ILE A 96 24.16 -12.39 -0.84
C ILE A 96 24.55 -13.68 -0.08
N ALA A 97 25.80 -14.14 -0.19
CA ALA A 97 26.25 -15.38 0.44
C ALA A 97 26.20 -15.38 1.97
N PHE A 98 26.20 -14.21 2.62
CA PHE A 98 26.33 -14.07 4.07
C PHE A 98 25.34 -14.94 4.87
N GLY A 99 24.06 -14.94 4.52
CA GLY A 99 23.05 -15.74 5.23
C GLY A 99 23.31 -17.25 5.14
N LEU A 100 23.79 -17.73 4.00
CA LEU A 100 24.17 -19.14 3.79
C LEU A 100 25.42 -19.52 4.58
N GLN A 101 26.39 -18.60 4.71
CA GLN A 101 27.58 -18.80 5.53
C GLN A 101 27.23 -18.96 7.00
N MET A 102 26.31 -18.13 7.51
CA MET A 102 25.85 -18.23 8.90
C MET A 102 25.10 -19.53 9.16
N ARG A 103 24.34 -20.03 8.16
CA ARG A 103 23.70 -21.36 8.20
C ARG A 103 24.66 -22.53 7.91
N ARG A 104 25.96 -22.26 7.73
CA ARG A 104 27.01 -23.28 7.45
C ARG A 104 26.71 -24.15 6.23
N VAL A 105 26.07 -23.59 5.21
CA VAL A 105 25.76 -24.29 3.96
C VAL A 105 27.07 -24.70 3.24
N PRO A 106 27.17 -25.92 2.68
CA PRO A 106 28.36 -26.37 1.95
C PRO A 106 28.77 -25.40 0.82
N ARG A 107 30.08 -25.22 0.62
CA ARG A 107 30.62 -24.21 -0.31
C ARG A 107 30.07 -24.32 -1.73
N ASP A 108 29.96 -25.54 -2.27
CA ASP A 108 29.48 -25.77 -3.63
C ASP A 108 27.99 -25.48 -3.78
N GLU A 109 27.21 -25.76 -2.75
CA GLU A 109 25.79 -25.42 -2.71
C GLU A 109 25.58 -23.91 -2.58
N MET A 110 26.34 -23.27 -1.68
CA MET A 110 26.32 -21.82 -1.53
C MET A 110 26.66 -21.11 -2.85
N ARG A 111 27.71 -21.55 -3.56
CA ARG A 111 28.09 -20.98 -4.86
C ARG A 111 26.95 -21.13 -5.88
N ARG A 112 26.33 -22.31 -5.96
CA ARG A 112 25.19 -22.56 -6.86
C ARG A 112 24.00 -21.64 -6.57
N ARG A 113 23.58 -21.55 -5.30
CA ARG A 113 22.46 -20.69 -4.87
C ARG A 113 22.74 -19.22 -5.13
N VAL A 114 23.94 -18.73 -4.81
CA VAL A 114 24.35 -17.33 -5.05
C VAL A 114 24.34 -17.02 -6.54
N THR A 115 24.88 -17.89 -7.40
CA THR A 115 24.84 -17.71 -8.87
C THR A 115 23.40 -17.67 -9.38
N ALA A 116 22.56 -18.63 -8.97
CA ALA A 116 21.16 -18.67 -9.41
C ALA A 116 20.38 -17.41 -9.03
N VAL A 117 20.59 -16.89 -7.82
CA VAL A 117 19.91 -15.67 -7.37
C VAL A 117 20.48 -14.42 -8.05
N LEU A 118 21.79 -14.35 -8.29
CA LEU A 118 22.39 -13.26 -9.06
C LEU A 118 21.80 -13.16 -10.47
N ASP A 119 21.62 -14.29 -11.14
CA ASP A 119 20.99 -14.35 -12.46
C ASP A 119 19.51 -13.94 -12.38
N MET A 120 18.80 -14.37 -11.33
CA MET A 120 17.38 -14.05 -11.12
C MET A 120 17.10 -12.55 -10.97
N VAL A 121 18.04 -11.80 -10.39
CA VAL A 121 17.91 -10.34 -10.18
C VAL A 121 18.76 -9.50 -11.15
N ASP A 122 19.28 -10.11 -12.22
CA ASP A 122 20.15 -9.48 -13.23
C ASP A 122 21.38 -8.75 -12.66
N LEU A 123 22.07 -9.35 -11.68
CA LEU A 123 23.25 -8.77 -11.03
C LEU A 123 24.56 -9.56 -11.29
N SER A 124 24.55 -10.58 -12.14
CA SER A 124 25.68 -11.48 -12.35
C SER A 124 26.97 -10.75 -12.78
N GLN A 125 26.85 -9.75 -13.65
CA GLN A 125 27.99 -8.92 -14.09
C GLN A 125 28.50 -7.95 -13.01
N LEU A 126 27.74 -7.76 -11.93
CA LEU A 126 28.05 -6.84 -10.83
C LEU A 126 28.47 -7.58 -9.55
N ALA A 127 28.56 -8.93 -9.58
CA ALA A 127 28.83 -9.79 -8.43
C ALA A 127 30.07 -9.39 -7.60
N LYS A 128 31.12 -8.87 -8.27
CA LYS A 128 32.38 -8.46 -7.63
C LYS A 128 32.40 -7.00 -7.16
N ARG A 129 31.36 -6.20 -7.45
CA ARG A 129 31.29 -4.80 -7.02
C ARG A 129 30.93 -4.69 -5.54
N HIS A 130 31.29 -3.57 -4.93
CA HIS A 130 30.82 -3.18 -3.61
C HIS A 130 29.58 -2.29 -3.69
N PRO A 131 28.73 -2.22 -2.64
CA PRO A 131 27.49 -1.41 -2.63
C PRO A 131 27.66 0.04 -3.09
N ARG A 132 28.77 0.69 -2.71
CA ARG A 132 29.09 2.07 -3.13
C ARG A 132 29.29 2.28 -4.64
N GLN A 133 29.42 1.20 -5.41
CA GLN A 133 29.61 1.21 -6.86
C GLN A 133 28.31 0.88 -7.63
N LEU A 134 27.18 0.85 -6.92
CA LEU A 134 25.87 0.45 -7.43
C LEU A 134 24.87 1.61 -7.35
N SER A 135 23.95 1.68 -8.31
CA SER A 135 22.78 2.56 -8.22
C SER A 135 21.83 2.12 -7.09
N GLY A 136 20.90 2.99 -6.68
CA GLY A 136 19.92 2.66 -5.65
C GLY A 136 19.08 1.41 -5.98
N GLY A 137 18.64 1.28 -7.23
CA GLY A 137 17.89 0.11 -7.69
C GLY A 137 18.73 -1.16 -7.71
N GLN A 138 20.01 -1.07 -8.09
CA GLN A 138 20.93 -2.20 -8.00
C GLN A 138 21.14 -2.63 -6.53
N GLN A 139 21.33 -1.69 -5.61
CA GLN A 139 21.44 -1.99 -4.17
C GLN A 139 20.18 -2.67 -3.62
N GLN A 140 19.00 -2.22 -4.05
CA GLN A 140 17.75 -2.87 -3.67
C GLN A 140 17.68 -4.32 -4.18
N ARG A 141 18.04 -4.55 -5.46
CA ARG A 141 18.11 -5.91 -6.02
C ARG A 141 19.11 -6.80 -5.26
N VAL A 142 20.23 -6.25 -4.79
CA VAL A 142 21.17 -6.98 -3.90
C VAL A 142 20.50 -7.34 -2.58
N ALA A 143 19.77 -6.42 -1.95
CA ALA A 143 19.09 -6.67 -0.68
C ALA A 143 18.00 -7.74 -0.81
N LEU A 144 17.24 -7.71 -1.91
CA LEU A 144 16.24 -8.70 -2.25
C LEU A 144 16.88 -10.07 -2.51
N ALA A 145 17.94 -10.12 -3.32
CA ALA A 145 18.73 -11.33 -3.54
C ALA A 145 19.26 -11.94 -2.24
N ARG A 146 19.79 -11.11 -1.34
CA ARG A 146 20.28 -11.55 -0.03
C ARG A 146 19.18 -12.16 0.84
N ALA A 147 17.96 -11.62 0.79
CA ALA A 147 16.82 -12.21 1.51
C ALA A 147 16.43 -13.57 0.88
N LEU A 148 16.33 -13.62 -0.45
CA LEU A 148 15.82 -14.78 -1.19
C LEU A 148 16.76 -15.97 -1.25
N VAL A 149 18.09 -15.76 -1.19
CA VAL A 149 19.06 -16.85 -1.33
C VAL A 149 18.96 -17.90 -0.22
N THR A 150 18.37 -17.54 0.92
CA THR A 150 18.11 -18.44 2.04
C THR A 150 16.84 -19.27 1.88
N GLU A 151 16.13 -19.12 0.76
CA GLU A 151 14.85 -19.78 0.45
C GLU A 151 13.83 -19.61 1.61
N PRO A 152 13.51 -18.35 1.97
CA PRO A 152 12.62 -18.09 3.09
C PRO A 152 11.17 -18.51 2.77
N ASP A 153 10.41 -18.82 3.81
CA ASP A 153 9.00 -19.16 3.68
C ASP A 153 8.11 -17.93 3.45
N VAL A 154 8.58 -16.78 3.94
CA VAL A 154 7.89 -15.48 3.88
C VAL A 154 8.92 -14.39 3.58
N LEU A 155 8.56 -13.50 2.66
CA LEU A 155 9.33 -12.29 2.36
C LEU A 155 8.68 -11.08 3.03
N LEU A 156 9.47 -10.32 3.78
CA LEU A 156 9.08 -9.11 4.47
C LEU A 156 9.82 -7.92 3.85
N LEU A 157 9.08 -6.92 3.40
CA LEU A 157 9.62 -5.76 2.69
C LEU A 157 9.23 -4.46 3.43
N ASP A 158 10.17 -3.85 4.16
CA ASP A 158 9.92 -2.65 4.97
C ASP A 158 10.26 -1.37 4.18
N GLU A 159 9.25 -0.73 3.59
CA GLU A 159 9.38 0.47 2.75
C GLU A 159 10.54 0.41 1.74
N PRO A 160 10.68 -0.67 0.95
CA PRO A 160 11.90 -0.93 0.17
C PRO A 160 12.11 0.08 -0.98
N LEU A 161 11.15 0.96 -1.23
CA LEU A 161 11.12 1.91 -2.34
C LEU A 161 11.17 3.39 -1.91
N SER A 162 11.18 3.67 -0.60
CA SER A 162 11.00 5.04 -0.07
C SER A 162 12.10 6.02 -0.51
N ASN A 163 13.32 5.53 -0.74
CA ASN A 163 14.51 6.36 -0.98
C ASN A 163 14.84 6.52 -2.48
N LEU A 164 13.91 6.19 -3.37
CA LEU A 164 14.13 6.17 -4.82
C LEU A 164 13.30 7.25 -5.53
N ASP A 165 13.85 7.75 -6.64
CA ASP A 165 13.13 8.66 -7.54
C ASP A 165 11.94 7.96 -8.21
N ALA A 166 10.97 8.75 -8.68
CA ALA A 166 9.69 8.24 -9.17
C ALA A 166 9.83 7.24 -10.33
N LYS A 167 10.72 7.50 -11.29
CA LYS A 167 10.86 6.65 -12.49
C LYS A 167 11.49 5.31 -12.14
N LEU A 168 12.54 5.33 -11.32
CA LEU A 168 13.18 4.10 -10.85
C LEU A 168 12.22 3.31 -9.95
N ARG A 169 11.45 4.00 -9.11
CA ARG A 169 10.45 3.40 -8.24
C ARG A 169 9.40 2.62 -9.02
N GLU A 170 8.84 3.21 -10.07
CA GLU A 170 7.84 2.55 -10.93
C GLU A 170 8.38 1.25 -11.53
N HIS A 171 9.57 1.30 -12.11
CA HIS A 171 10.22 0.11 -12.67
C HIS A 171 10.46 -1.00 -11.64
N LEU A 172 10.94 -0.63 -10.43
CA LEU A 172 11.23 -1.61 -9.39
C LEU A 172 9.98 -2.19 -8.72
N ARG A 173 8.84 -1.48 -8.74
CA ARG A 173 7.55 -2.05 -8.36
C ARG A 173 7.21 -3.25 -9.23
N GLU A 174 7.31 -3.08 -10.55
CA GLU A 174 7.05 -4.15 -11.51
C GLU A 174 7.99 -5.34 -11.29
N ASP A 175 9.29 -5.07 -11.11
CA ASP A 175 10.29 -6.11 -10.84
C ASP A 175 9.95 -6.91 -9.57
N ILE A 176 9.63 -6.24 -8.46
CA ILE A 176 9.25 -6.91 -7.21
C ILE A 176 8.02 -7.80 -7.42
N ARG A 177 6.99 -7.28 -8.08
CA ARG A 177 5.75 -8.04 -8.31
C ARG A 177 5.99 -9.24 -9.21
N ASN A 178 6.76 -9.08 -10.28
CA ASN A 178 7.09 -10.15 -11.20
C ASN A 178 7.93 -11.22 -10.51
N LEU A 179 8.91 -10.82 -9.70
CA LEU A 179 9.73 -11.74 -8.92
C LEU A 179 8.89 -12.53 -7.91
N GLN A 180 8.03 -11.83 -7.15
CA GLN A 180 7.15 -12.47 -6.18
C GLN A 180 6.22 -13.49 -6.84
N ARG A 181 5.58 -13.13 -7.97
CA ARG A 181 4.72 -14.03 -8.74
C ARG A 181 5.48 -15.23 -9.29
N ARG A 182 6.69 -15.02 -9.82
CA ARG A 182 7.54 -16.09 -10.35
C ARG A 182 7.93 -17.09 -9.27
N LEU A 183 8.17 -16.63 -8.05
CA LEU A 183 8.55 -17.47 -6.91
C LEU A 183 7.34 -18.04 -6.18
N GLY A 184 6.18 -17.39 -6.24
CA GLY A 184 5.00 -17.73 -5.43
C GLY A 184 5.22 -17.47 -3.94
N ILE A 185 6.13 -16.55 -3.58
CA ILE A 185 6.50 -16.34 -2.17
C ILE A 185 5.46 -15.47 -1.45
N THR A 186 4.99 -15.94 -0.30
CA THR A 186 4.14 -15.14 0.59
C THR A 186 4.89 -13.87 0.97
N THR A 187 4.30 -12.71 0.69
CA THR A 187 4.97 -11.42 0.85
C THR A 187 4.14 -10.46 1.66
N ILE A 188 4.73 -9.88 2.69
CA ILE A 188 4.16 -8.77 3.44
C ILE A 188 4.99 -7.52 3.14
N TYR A 189 4.33 -6.51 2.57
CA TYR A 189 4.94 -5.28 2.10
C TYR A 189 4.45 -4.11 2.94
N VAL A 190 5.35 -3.38 3.59
CA VAL A 190 5.01 -2.18 4.36
C VAL A 190 5.29 -0.96 3.51
N THR A 191 4.29 -0.08 3.39
CA THR A 191 4.46 1.20 2.72
C THR A 191 3.52 2.27 3.26
N HIS A 192 3.88 3.52 3.01
CA HIS A 192 2.99 4.67 3.16
C HIS A 192 2.55 5.23 1.79
N ASP A 193 3.09 4.71 0.69
CA ASP A 193 2.75 5.10 -0.68
C ASP A 193 1.52 4.29 -1.15
N GLN A 194 0.43 5.00 -1.40
CA GLN A 194 -0.84 4.41 -1.81
C GLN A 194 -0.74 3.74 -3.18
N SER A 195 0.01 4.34 -4.10
CA SER A 195 0.19 3.82 -5.45
C SER A 195 0.96 2.50 -5.45
N GLU A 196 1.88 2.30 -4.50
CA GLU A 196 2.53 1.00 -4.29
C GLU A 196 1.54 -0.07 -3.86
N ALA A 197 0.75 0.22 -2.81
CA ALA A 197 -0.21 -0.73 -2.30
C ALA A 197 -1.27 -1.09 -3.36
N LEU A 198 -1.75 -0.10 -4.11
CA LEU A 198 -2.74 -0.28 -5.17
C LEU A 198 -2.21 -1.09 -6.37
N ALA A 199 -0.92 -0.92 -6.72
CA ALA A 199 -0.33 -1.57 -7.88
C ALA A 199 0.21 -2.98 -7.59
N LEU A 200 0.69 -3.23 -6.37
CA LEU A 200 1.42 -4.46 -6.04
C LEU A 200 0.55 -5.51 -5.36
N ALA A 201 -0.33 -5.09 -4.46
CA ALA A 201 -0.95 -6.00 -3.51
C ALA A 201 -2.08 -6.82 -4.13
N ASP A 202 -2.22 -8.05 -3.66
CA ASP A 202 -3.45 -8.84 -3.81
C ASP A 202 -4.50 -8.35 -2.81
N ARG A 203 -4.06 -8.00 -1.60
CA ARG A 203 -4.88 -7.42 -0.54
C ARG A 203 -4.14 -6.31 0.19
N ILE A 204 -4.84 -5.23 0.50
CA ILE A 204 -4.32 -4.11 1.31
C ILE A 204 -4.95 -4.20 2.69
N VAL A 205 -4.15 -4.00 3.72
CA VAL A 205 -4.55 -3.85 5.12
C VAL A 205 -4.28 -2.41 5.51
N VAL A 206 -5.33 -1.60 5.60
CA VAL A 206 -5.25 -0.20 5.98
C VAL A 206 -5.16 -0.11 7.50
N MET A 207 -4.11 0.51 8.00
CA MET A 207 -3.79 0.65 9.42
C MET A 207 -3.86 2.10 9.88
N ASN A 208 -4.43 2.32 11.05
CA ASN A 208 -4.38 3.60 11.75
C ASN A 208 -4.23 3.37 13.26
N SER A 209 -3.36 4.15 13.90
CA SER A 209 -3.12 4.10 15.36
C SER A 209 -2.98 2.67 15.94
N GLY A 210 -2.20 1.82 15.28
CA GLY A 210 -1.91 0.46 15.74
C GLY A 210 -2.99 -0.58 15.43
N ARG A 211 -4.09 -0.20 14.76
CA ARG A 211 -5.25 -1.06 14.47
C ARG A 211 -5.48 -1.19 12.97
N ILE A 212 -6.07 -2.31 12.55
CA ILE A 212 -6.63 -2.46 11.20
C ILE A 212 -7.93 -1.64 11.14
N VAL A 213 -8.03 -0.76 10.16
CA VAL A 213 -9.23 0.04 9.87
C VAL A 213 -10.13 -0.72 8.90
N GLU A 214 -9.53 -1.23 7.83
CA GLU A 214 -10.21 -1.93 6.76
C GLU A 214 -9.19 -2.78 6.00
N GLU A 215 -9.65 -3.88 5.42
CA GLU A 215 -8.86 -4.71 4.52
C GLU A 215 -9.70 -5.20 3.35
N GLY A 216 -9.05 -5.42 2.22
CA GLY A 216 -9.74 -5.83 0.99
C GLY A 216 -8.85 -5.74 -0.24
N GLY A 217 -9.43 -6.09 -1.39
CA GLY A 217 -8.77 -5.94 -2.68
C GLY A 217 -8.48 -4.45 -2.97
N PRO A 218 -7.37 -4.13 -3.68
CA PRO A 218 -7.03 -2.75 -4.04
C PRO A 218 -8.17 -1.97 -4.68
N ARG A 219 -8.86 -2.61 -5.64
CA ARG A 219 -9.97 -2.01 -6.38
C ARG A 219 -11.16 -1.71 -5.45
N ASP A 220 -11.53 -2.65 -4.59
CA ASP A 220 -12.68 -2.51 -3.69
C ASP A 220 -12.43 -1.42 -2.64
N LEU A 221 -11.22 -1.37 -2.07
CA LEU A 221 -10.86 -0.33 -1.10
C LEU A 221 -10.76 1.06 -1.74
N TYR A 222 -10.40 1.14 -3.02
CA TYR A 222 -10.38 2.40 -3.74
C TYR A 222 -11.79 2.84 -4.15
N GLN A 223 -12.56 1.96 -4.80
CA GLN A 223 -13.85 2.29 -5.40
C GLN A 223 -14.96 2.34 -4.36
N THR A 224 -14.99 1.38 -3.45
CA THR A 224 -16.10 1.19 -2.50
C THR A 224 -15.60 1.06 -1.04
N PRO A 225 -14.82 2.05 -0.53
CA PRO A 225 -14.34 2.01 0.86
C PRO A 225 -15.53 2.05 1.83
N ARG A 226 -15.50 1.20 2.86
CA ARG A 226 -16.54 1.17 3.90
C ARG A 226 -16.27 2.21 4.98
N ARG A 227 -14.99 2.42 5.32
CA ARG A 227 -14.58 3.35 6.37
C ARG A 227 -14.22 4.71 5.79
N ARG A 228 -14.69 5.78 6.45
CA ARG A 228 -14.32 7.15 6.11
C ARG A 228 -12.81 7.37 6.04
N PHE A 229 -12.07 6.85 7.02
CA PHE A 229 -10.61 6.94 7.02
C PHE A 229 -10.00 6.31 5.76
N THR A 230 -10.47 5.13 5.34
CA THR A 230 -9.99 4.48 4.11
C THR A 230 -10.29 5.33 2.89
N ALA A 231 -11.50 5.90 2.80
CA ALA A 231 -11.91 6.75 1.68
C ALA A 231 -11.05 8.02 1.56
N GLU A 232 -10.76 8.66 2.69
CA GLU A 232 -9.93 9.87 2.78
C GLU A 232 -8.43 9.56 2.63
N PHE A 233 -7.99 8.37 3.01
CA PHE A 233 -6.59 7.97 2.97
C PHE A 233 -6.17 7.38 1.62
N LEU A 234 -7.04 6.65 0.91
CA LEU A 234 -6.77 6.08 -0.41
C LEU A 234 -7.26 7.02 -1.51
N GLY A 235 -6.36 7.80 -2.08
CA GLY A 235 -6.66 8.78 -3.13
C GLY A 235 -7.37 10.02 -2.60
N GLN A 236 -7.79 10.87 -3.52
CA GLN A 236 -8.66 12.00 -3.18
C GLN A 236 -10.12 11.54 -3.17
N THR A 237 -10.94 12.14 -2.31
CA THR A 237 -12.38 11.88 -2.26
C THR A 237 -13.13 13.14 -1.87
N ASN A 238 -14.36 13.28 -2.35
CA ASN A 238 -15.32 14.24 -1.85
C ASN A 238 -16.20 13.54 -0.82
N ILE A 239 -16.25 14.08 0.40
CA ILE A 239 -17.21 13.64 1.41
C ILE A 239 -18.41 14.57 1.36
N LEU A 240 -19.52 14.06 0.84
CA LEU A 240 -20.74 14.80 0.62
C LEU A 240 -21.80 14.39 1.65
N ALA A 241 -22.17 15.32 2.52
CA ALA A 241 -23.32 15.14 3.39
C ALA A 241 -24.62 15.15 2.56
N ALA A 242 -25.50 14.18 2.75
CA ALA A 242 -26.82 14.12 2.14
C ALA A 242 -27.87 13.68 3.16
N THR A 243 -29.14 13.95 2.88
CA THR A 243 -30.27 13.42 3.67
C THR A 243 -31.12 12.51 2.80
N ALA A 244 -31.34 11.28 3.24
CA ALA A 244 -32.18 10.30 2.57
C ALA A 244 -33.57 10.22 3.21
N SER A 245 -34.61 10.58 2.46
CA SER A 245 -36.03 10.49 2.86
C SER A 245 -36.90 10.08 1.67
N ASP A 246 -37.92 9.24 1.92
CA ASP A 246 -38.91 8.85 0.91
C ASP A 246 -38.32 8.37 -0.44
N GLY A 247 -37.24 7.58 -0.38
CA GLY A 247 -36.56 7.06 -1.56
C GLY A 247 -35.80 8.12 -2.38
N THR A 248 -35.53 9.28 -1.79
CA THR A 248 -34.83 10.41 -2.41
C THR A 248 -33.65 10.86 -1.56
N LEU A 249 -32.52 11.13 -2.21
CA LEU A 249 -31.39 11.83 -1.61
C LEU A 249 -31.54 13.33 -1.83
N HIS A 250 -31.44 14.11 -0.76
CA HIS A 250 -31.42 15.56 -0.78
C HIS A 250 -29.99 16.05 -0.48
N PHE A 251 -29.45 16.86 -1.37
CA PHE A 251 -28.11 17.44 -1.27
C PHE A 251 -28.15 18.85 -0.68
N PRO A 252 -27.06 19.33 -0.04
CA PRO A 252 -27.07 20.59 0.69
C PRO A 252 -27.29 21.84 -0.17
N TRP A 253 -27.02 21.76 -1.48
CA TRP A 253 -27.28 22.81 -2.46
C TRP A 253 -28.69 22.77 -3.07
N GLY A 254 -29.59 21.94 -2.52
CA GLY A 254 -30.96 21.79 -3.01
C GLY A 254 -31.13 20.83 -4.20
N GLY A 255 -30.08 20.10 -4.58
CA GLY A 255 -30.19 19.03 -5.57
C GLY A 255 -30.89 17.81 -4.99
N GLU A 256 -31.61 17.06 -5.81
CA GLU A 256 -32.32 15.84 -5.40
C GLU A 256 -32.04 14.68 -6.34
N ARG A 257 -32.06 13.46 -5.79
CA ARG A 257 -31.94 12.23 -6.57
C ARG A 257 -32.90 11.16 -6.06
N SER A 258 -33.92 10.85 -6.86
CA SER A 258 -34.88 9.78 -6.58
C SER A 258 -34.32 8.39 -6.87
N GLY A 259 -34.99 7.35 -6.36
CA GLY A 259 -34.62 5.94 -6.56
C GLY A 259 -33.55 5.44 -5.58
N TRP A 260 -33.41 6.11 -4.43
CA TRP A 260 -32.51 5.70 -3.37
C TRP A 260 -33.10 4.57 -2.53
N ASN A 261 -32.47 3.40 -2.58
CA ASN A 261 -32.87 2.21 -1.81
C ASN A 261 -31.92 1.90 -0.63
N GLY A 262 -31.10 2.88 -0.23
CA GLY A 262 -30.10 2.72 0.83
C GLY A 262 -30.58 3.13 2.22
N GLN A 263 -29.63 3.52 3.07
CA GLN A 263 -29.92 3.99 4.44
C GLN A 263 -30.77 5.27 4.43
N HIS A 264 -31.59 5.46 5.48
CA HIS A 264 -32.39 6.67 5.68
C HIS A 264 -31.71 7.65 6.66
N GLY A 265 -32.09 8.92 6.58
CA GLY A 265 -31.57 9.97 7.46
C GLY A 265 -30.31 10.63 6.92
N ARG A 266 -29.48 11.17 7.81
CA ARG A 266 -28.24 11.88 7.42
C ARG A 266 -27.14 10.88 7.06
N LEU A 267 -26.55 11.05 5.88
CA LEU A 267 -25.52 10.19 5.31
C LEU A 267 -24.30 11.00 4.91
N ASP A 268 -23.12 10.38 5.00
CA ASP A 268 -21.90 10.86 4.35
C ASP A 268 -21.62 9.98 3.13
N LEU A 269 -21.62 10.58 1.95
CA LEU A 269 -21.35 9.92 0.68
C LEU A 269 -19.91 10.16 0.26
N SER A 270 -19.19 9.10 -0.11
CA SER A 270 -17.88 9.19 -0.74
C SER A 270 -18.03 9.22 -2.26
N ILE A 271 -17.49 10.26 -2.89
CA ILE A 271 -17.53 10.43 -4.35
C ILE A 271 -16.13 10.77 -4.84
N ARG A 272 -15.57 9.93 -5.71
CA ARG A 272 -14.23 10.18 -6.26
C ARG A 272 -14.27 11.37 -7.23
N PRO A 273 -13.24 12.23 -7.25
CA PRO A 273 -13.20 13.36 -8.19
C PRO A 273 -13.36 12.94 -9.65
N GLU A 274 -12.81 11.79 -10.03
CA GLU A 274 -12.92 11.21 -11.37
C GLU A 274 -14.32 10.68 -11.72
N ASP A 275 -15.21 10.51 -10.74
CA ASP A 275 -16.59 10.10 -10.95
C ASP A 275 -17.53 11.31 -11.12
N ILE A 276 -17.04 12.54 -10.91
CA ILE A 276 -17.83 13.77 -11.06
C ILE A 276 -17.62 14.34 -12.45
N SER A 277 -18.70 14.38 -13.23
CA SER A 277 -18.72 15.07 -14.52
C SER A 277 -19.16 16.52 -14.33
N ILE A 278 -18.51 17.45 -15.04
CA ILE A 278 -18.82 18.87 -15.01
C ILE A 278 -19.10 19.40 -16.42
N GLU A 279 -20.13 20.23 -16.54
CA GLU A 279 -20.50 20.88 -17.80
C GLU A 279 -20.75 22.38 -17.57
N ALA A 280 -20.28 23.21 -18.49
CA ALA A 280 -20.48 24.66 -18.40
C ALA A 280 -21.96 25.00 -18.64
N GLU A 281 -22.57 25.71 -17.69
CA GLU A 281 -23.95 26.14 -17.76
C GLU A 281 -24.11 27.51 -17.09
N ALA A 282 -24.61 28.50 -17.84
CA ALA A 282 -24.73 29.88 -17.37
C ALA A 282 -25.58 30.02 -16.09
N THR A 283 -26.53 29.12 -15.88
CA THR A 283 -27.41 29.06 -14.70
C THR A 283 -27.06 27.92 -13.74
N GLY A 284 -25.96 27.22 -13.99
CA GLY A 284 -25.56 26.05 -13.21
C GLY A 284 -25.39 26.37 -11.71
N PRO A 285 -25.70 25.43 -10.81
CA PRO A 285 -25.72 25.66 -9.36
C PRO A 285 -24.32 25.75 -8.73
N ALA A 286 -23.26 25.42 -9.48
CA ALA A 286 -21.89 25.39 -8.98
C ALA A 286 -20.97 26.34 -9.78
N VAL A 287 -19.84 26.69 -9.18
CA VAL A 287 -18.84 27.59 -9.77
C VAL A 287 -17.44 26.98 -9.68
N VAL A 288 -16.66 27.05 -10.76
CA VAL A 288 -15.25 26.69 -10.73
C VAL A 288 -14.46 27.74 -9.93
N THR A 289 -13.81 27.35 -8.85
CA THR A 289 -13.02 28.25 -8.00
C THR A 289 -11.52 28.17 -8.27
N ASP A 290 -11.04 27.02 -8.77
CA ASP A 290 -9.63 26.78 -9.04
C ASP A 290 -9.46 25.70 -10.11
N VAL A 291 -8.36 25.78 -10.87
CA VAL A 291 -8.04 24.83 -11.94
C VAL A 291 -6.57 24.48 -11.86
N THR A 292 -6.27 23.19 -11.74
CA THR A 292 -4.91 22.67 -11.71
C THR A 292 -4.67 21.71 -12.86
N PHE A 293 -3.66 21.99 -13.68
CA PHE A 293 -3.19 21.08 -14.73
C PHE A 293 -2.13 20.12 -14.15
N LEU A 294 -2.40 18.83 -14.21
CA LEU A 294 -1.57 17.75 -13.64
C LEU A 294 -0.94 16.87 -14.73
N GLY A 295 -0.82 17.39 -15.95
CA GLY A 295 -0.26 16.65 -17.10
C GLY A 295 -1.33 15.86 -17.85
N ALA A 296 -1.53 14.60 -17.48
CA ALA A 296 -2.57 13.76 -18.11
C ALA A 296 -3.99 14.12 -17.64
N ASP A 297 -4.09 14.79 -16.49
CA ASP A 297 -5.33 15.12 -15.81
C ASP A 297 -5.48 16.62 -15.63
N ILE A 298 -6.73 17.06 -15.55
CA ILE A 298 -7.11 18.38 -15.07
C ILE A 298 -7.97 18.19 -13.83
N GLU A 299 -7.62 18.88 -12.76
CA GLU A 299 -8.41 18.93 -11.53
C GLU A 299 -9.08 20.30 -11.41
N HIS A 300 -10.39 20.30 -11.22
CA HIS A 300 -11.20 21.48 -10.95
C HIS A 300 -11.64 21.47 -9.49
N LYS A 301 -11.43 22.57 -8.77
CA LYS A 301 -12.12 22.81 -7.49
C LYS A 301 -13.39 23.60 -7.74
N LEU A 302 -14.46 23.18 -7.08
CA LEU A 302 -15.82 23.63 -7.31
C LEU A 302 -16.39 24.16 -5.99
N ASP A 303 -17.10 25.28 -6.06
CA ASP A 303 -18.03 25.69 -5.01
C ASP A 303 -19.45 25.28 -5.43
N VAL A 304 -20.05 24.39 -4.64
CA VAL A 304 -21.38 23.82 -4.87
C VAL A 304 -22.26 24.20 -3.68
N GLY A 305 -22.94 25.35 -3.76
CA GLY A 305 -23.79 25.84 -2.68
C GLY A 305 -23.05 26.06 -1.35
N GLY A 306 -21.79 26.52 -1.40
CA GLY A 306 -20.93 26.74 -0.23
C GLY A 306 -20.06 25.53 0.15
N LEU A 307 -20.21 24.40 -0.54
CA LEU A 307 -19.39 23.21 -0.34
C LEU A 307 -18.26 23.15 -1.37
N THR A 308 -17.03 22.96 -0.88
CA THR A 308 -15.88 22.73 -1.74
C THR A 308 -15.84 21.27 -2.20
N MET A 309 -15.92 21.06 -3.51
CA MET A 309 -15.77 19.76 -4.16
C MET A 309 -14.63 19.78 -5.18
N ARG A 310 -14.20 18.60 -5.62
CA ARG A 310 -13.19 18.40 -6.67
C ARG A 310 -13.74 17.48 -7.74
N ALA A 311 -13.56 17.85 -8.99
CA ALA A 311 -13.75 16.99 -10.14
C ALA A 311 -12.42 16.79 -10.86
N ARG A 312 -12.17 15.60 -11.40
CA ARG A 312 -10.97 15.29 -12.16
C ARG A 312 -11.34 14.64 -13.47
N ALA A 313 -10.74 15.11 -14.56
CA ALA A 313 -10.93 14.51 -15.87
C ALA A 313 -9.58 14.27 -16.53
N SER A 314 -9.45 13.10 -17.17
CA SER A 314 -8.22 12.65 -17.82
C SER A 314 -8.33 12.70 -19.35
N GLY A 315 -7.25 13.08 -20.02
CA GLY A 315 -7.10 12.95 -21.47
C GLY A 315 -6.98 14.27 -22.23
N ARG A 316 -6.41 14.19 -23.45
CA ARG A 316 -6.07 15.36 -24.28
C ARG A 316 -7.27 16.17 -24.77
N GLY A 317 -8.47 15.59 -24.76
CA GLY A 317 -9.71 16.24 -25.20
C GLY A 317 -10.50 16.92 -24.09
N VAL A 318 -10.04 16.83 -22.84
CA VAL A 318 -10.74 17.43 -21.69
C VAL A 318 -10.68 18.94 -21.79
N LYS A 319 -11.86 19.58 -21.80
CA LYS A 319 -11.97 21.04 -21.83
C LYS A 319 -11.61 21.62 -20.46
N ILE A 320 -10.72 22.61 -20.46
CA ILE A 320 -10.42 23.39 -19.26
C ILE A 320 -11.51 24.45 -19.10
N LEU A 321 -12.38 24.27 -18.10
CA LEU A 321 -13.33 25.30 -17.67
C LEU A 321 -12.62 26.35 -16.81
N PRO A 322 -12.59 27.64 -17.18
CA PRO A 322 -11.91 28.69 -16.40
C PRO A 322 -12.52 28.93 -15.02
N VAL A 323 -11.72 29.50 -14.11
CA VAL A 323 -12.20 30.03 -12.82
C VAL A 323 -13.32 31.04 -13.04
N GLY A 324 -14.38 30.97 -12.23
CA GLY A 324 -15.59 31.77 -12.34
C GLY A 324 -16.65 31.18 -13.28
N THR A 325 -16.35 30.11 -14.02
CA THR A 325 -17.33 29.43 -14.88
C THR A 325 -18.41 28.80 -14.01
N ARG A 326 -19.68 29.12 -14.33
CA ARG A 326 -20.83 28.43 -13.75
C ARG A 326 -21.02 27.09 -14.44
N ILE A 327 -21.29 26.06 -13.65
CA ILE A 327 -21.34 24.67 -14.10
C ILE A 327 -22.51 23.92 -13.46
N THR A 328 -22.93 22.86 -14.14
CA THR A 328 -23.72 21.78 -13.56
C THR A 328 -22.83 20.59 -13.29
N ILE A 329 -23.09 19.90 -12.17
CA ILE A 329 -22.37 18.71 -11.76
C ILE A 329 -23.28 17.48 -11.92
N SER A 330 -22.70 16.40 -12.42
CA SER A 330 -23.34 15.09 -12.50
C SER A 330 -22.58 14.11 -11.61
N LEU A 331 -23.28 13.55 -10.63
CA LEU A 331 -22.76 12.54 -9.71
C LEU A 331 -22.88 11.13 -10.31
N PRO A 332 -22.04 10.16 -9.91
CA PRO A 332 -22.10 8.81 -10.44
C PRO A 332 -23.40 8.08 -10.07
N GLY A 333 -23.74 7.07 -10.87
CA GLY A 333 -24.88 6.19 -10.61
C GLY A 333 -24.78 5.48 -9.26
N ASP A 334 -23.63 4.95 -8.93
CA ASP A 334 -23.42 4.26 -7.66
C ASP A 334 -22.82 5.24 -6.64
N LEU A 335 -23.57 5.53 -5.56
CA LEU A 335 -23.13 6.39 -4.47
C LEU A 335 -22.80 5.54 -3.24
N HIS A 336 -21.61 5.73 -2.70
CA HIS A 336 -21.10 4.94 -1.58
C HIS A 336 -21.33 5.66 -0.25
N VAL A 337 -22.08 5.04 0.65
CA VAL A 337 -22.31 5.53 2.02
C VAL A 337 -21.15 5.08 2.91
N LEU A 338 -20.56 6.02 3.63
CA LEU A 338 -19.53 5.73 4.62
C LEU A 338 -20.16 5.36 5.97
N SER A 339 -19.55 4.38 6.65
CA SER A 339 -19.93 3.97 8.02
C SER A 339 -19.18 4.71 9.11
#